data_AF-A0A2I0N5E7-F1
#
_entry.id   AF-A0A2I0N5E7-F1
#
_cell.length_a   1.000
_cell.length_b   1.000
_cell.length_c   1.000
_cell.angle_alpha   90.00
_cell.angle_beta   90.00
_cell.angle_gamma   90.00
#
_symmetry.space_group_name_H-M   'P 1'
#
loop_
_entity.id
_entity.type
_entity.pdbx_description
1 polymer ?
#
loop_
_entity_poly.entity_id
_entity_poly.type
_entity_poly.pdbx_seq_one_letter_code
_entity_poly.pdbx_strand_id
1 'polypeptide(L)'
;MIMKTKKLAFLIFMTVLVLFSARISLLIFSDLIHRRGGLPTGGPRDIFLAFPTPGSDLEFIQNHAEIRIPPSASEIHACIGCITQADTRVRFNLPPPDFVMFIKSTYCDRPFSPLNPCELHHEEQAPEWWQPGAAAVLAECVGGNSYIEQQILVDKTDKKSHIIYVLTLLDNYETPDE
;
A
#
# COMPACT_ATOMS: atom_id res chain seq x y z
N MET A 1 51.84 -25.90 2.65
CA MET A 1 51.53 -24.54 3.14
C MET A 1 51.02 -23.65 1.99
N ILE A 2 49.96 -24.07 1.27
CA ILE A 2 49.40 -23.35 0.09
C ILE A 2 47.87 -23.13 0.20
N MET A 3 47.20 -23.78 1.17
CA MET A 3 45.74 -23.66 1.35
C MET A 3 45.26 -22.35 2.02
N LYS A 4 46.15 -21.56 2.63
CA LYS A 4 45.74 -20.34 3.35
C LYS A 4 45.42 -19.15 2.42
N THR A 5 46.02 -19.09 1.23
CA THR A 5 45.85 -17.94 0.32
C THR A 5 44.52 -17.96 -0.44
N LYS A 6 43.97 -19.14 -0.77
CA LYS A 6 42.69 -19.24 -1.50
C LYS A 6 41.48 -18.79 -0.65
N LYS A 7 41.48 -19.08 0.66
CA LYS A 7 40.38 -18.67 1.56
C LYS A 7 40.33 -17.15 1.77
N LEU A 8 41.49 -16.50 1.83
CA LEU A 8 41.56 -15.05 2.01
C LEU A 8 41.05 -14.30 0.77
N ALA A 9 41.39 -14.76 -0.44
CA ALA A 9 40.92 -14.17 -1.69
C ALA A 9 39.38 -14.29 -1.84
N PHE A 10 38.81 -15.43 -1.45
CA PHE A 10 37.35 -15.63 -1.48
C PHE A 10 36.62 -14.71 -0.49
N LEU A 11 37.15 -14.53 0.72
CA LEU A 11 36.54 -13.65 1.72
C LEU A 11 36.52 -12.19 1.24
N ILE A 12 37.62 -11.71 0.65
CA ILE A 12 37.71 -10.34 0.11
C ILE A 12 36.71 -10.14 -1.02
N PHE A 13 36.58 -11.12 -1.93
CA PHE A 13 35.63 -11.03 -3.04
C PHE A 13 34.18 -10.94 -2.57
N MET A 14 33.79 -11.76 -1.59
CA MET A 14 32.45 -11.73 -1.01
C MET A 14 32.14 -10.39 -0.32
N THR A 15 33.09 -9.84 0.43
CA THR A 15 32.91 -8.54 1.10
C THR A 15 32.78 -7.40 0.08
N VAL A 16 33.58 -7.41 -1.00
CA VAL A 16 33.48 -6.41 -2.07
C VAL A 16 32.14 -6.52 -2.79
N LEU A 17 31.65 -7.73 -3.07
CA LEU A 17 30.37 -7.94 -3.73
C LEU A 17 29.19 -7.43 -2.89
N VAL A 18 29.20 -7.69 -1.57
CA VAL A 18 28.18 -7.18 -0.64
C VAL A 18 28.21 -5.66 -0.57
N LEU A 19 29.40 -5.05 -0.49
CA LEU A 19 29.56 -3.59 -0.47
C LEU A 19 29.13 -2.94 -1.80
N PHE A 20 29.37 -3.60 -2.93
CA PHE A 20 28.97 -3.10 -4.26
C PHE A 20 27.44 -3.16 -4.43
N SER A 21 26.81 -4.25 -3.97
CA SER A 21 25.35 -4.39 -3.98
C SER A 21 24.68 -3.31 -3.12
N ALA A 22 25.21 -3.02 -1.93
CA ALA A 22 24.68 -1.99 -1.05
C ALA A 22 24.78 -0.58 -1.67
N ARG A 23 25.85 -0.28 -2.40
CA ARG A 23 26.02 1.03 -3.07
C ARG A 23 25.09 1.20 -4.27
N ILE A 24 24.83 0.15 -5.04
CA ILE A 24 23.90 0.23 -6.18
C ILE A 24 22.47 0.48 -5.69
N SER A 25 22.03 -0.18 -4.62
CA SER A 25 20.71 0.06 -4.03
C SER A 25 20.54 1.50 -3.52
N LEU A 26 21.58 2.09 -2.91
CA LEU A 26 21.56 3.49 -2.43
C LEU A 26 21.54 4.52 -3.57
N LEU A 27 22.16 4.22 -4.71
CA LEU A 27 22.17 5.11 -5.88
C LEU A 27 20.82 5.11 -6.60
N ILE A 28 20.16 3.96 -6.72
CA ILE A 28 18.81 3.87 -7.32
C ILE A 28 17.80 4.64 -6.44
N PHE A 29 17.91 4.55 -5.12
CA PHE A 29 17.05 5.30 -4.20
C PHE A 29 17.24 6.82 -4.31
N SER A 30 18.48 7.28 -4.52
CA SER A 30 18.80 8.71 -4.60
C SER A 30 18.31 9.37 -5.90
N ASP A 31 18.37 8.66 -7.02
CA ASP A 31 17.94 9.19 -8.33
C ASP A 31 16.40 9.27 -8.45
N LEU A 32 15.68 8.35 -7.77
CA LEU A 32 14.21 8.40 -7.62
C LEU A 32 13.74 9.62 -6.81
N ILE A 33 14.53 10.06 -5.81
CA ILE A 33 14.23 11.25 -5.00
C ILE A 33 14.50 12.53 -5.79
N HIS A 34 15.51 12.56 -6.67
CA HIS A 34 15.91 13.79 -7.35
C HIS A 34 15.08 14.15 -8.59
N ARG A 35 14.45 13.17 -9.26
CA ARG A 35 13.56 13.43 -10.41
C ARG A 35 12.15 13.93 -10.04
N ARG A 36 11.76 13.84 -8.76
CA ARG A 36 10.52 14.44 -8.26
C ARG A 36 10.86 15.81 -7.69
N GLY A 37 10.57 16.87 -8.46
CA GLY A 37 10.95 18.24 -8.14
C GLY A 37 10.67 18.65 -6.68
N GLY A 38 11.69 19.24 -6.04
CA GLY A 38 11.60 20.08 -4.85
C GLY A 38 10.69 19.56 -3.73
N LEU A 39 11.20 18.64 -2.91
CA LEU A 39 10.56 18.25 -1.65
C LEU A 39 10.53 19.46 -0.70
N PRO A 40 9.34 19.89 -0.22
CA PRO A 40 9.26 21.00 0.72
C PRO A 40 9.75 20.55 2.10
N THR A 41 10.74 21.26 2.63
CA THR A 41 11.44 20.98 3.88
C THR A 41 10.61 21.41 5.10
N GLY A 42 9.69 20.55 5.55
CA GLY A 42 8.97 20.79 6.80
C GLY A 42 7.92 19.72 7.11
N GLY A 43 8.21 18.89 8.12
CA GLY A 43 7.33 17.87 8.71
C GLY A 43 7.60 16.43 8.24
N PRO A 44 7.35 15.40 9.09
CA PRO A 44 7.21 14.03 8.61
C PRO A 44 6.01 14.00 7.64
N ARG A 45 6.24 13.58 6.39
CA ARG A 45 5.25 13.71 5.31
C ARG A 45 4.88 12.33 4.79
N ASP A 46 3.60 12.05 4.79
CA ASP A 46 3.03 10.95 4.03
C ASP A 46 3.39 11.12 2.55
N ILE A 47 3.67 10.00 1.88
CA ILE A 47 3.94 10.02 0.44
C ILE A 47 2.58 10.09 -0.25
N PHE A 48 2.14 11.33 -0.51
CA PHE A 48 1.00 11.58 -1.38
C PHE A 48 1.42 11.35 -2.83
N LEU A 49 0.88 10.31 -3.46
CA LEU A 49 1.00 10.13 -4.90
C LEU A 49 0.05 11.12 -5.60
N ALA A 50 0.49 11.67 -6.72
CA ALA A 50 -0.26 12.68 -7.47
C ALA A 50 -1.62 12.15 -7.96
N PHE A 51 -2.56 13.08 -8.17
CA PHE A 51 -3.90 12.80 -8.68
C PHE A 51 -4.06 13.20 -10.16
N PRO A 52 -4.62 12.33 -11.02
CA PRO A 52 -4.80 10.88 -10.81
C PRO A 52 -3.45 10.16 -10.71
N THR A 53 -3.40 9.01 -10.02
CA THR A 53 -2.13 8.28 -9.91
C THR A 53 -1.68 7.79 -11.28
N PRO A 54 -0.46 8.14 -11.74
CA PRO A 54 0.05 7.66 -13.02
C PRO A 54 0.10 6.13 -13.06
N GLY A 55 -0.18 5.55 -14.23
CA GLY A 55 -0.15 4.09 -14.39
C GLY A 55 1.20 3.44 -14.03
N SER A 56 2.31 4.19 -14.08
CA SER A 56 3.63 3.72 -13.65
C SER A 56 3.70 3.38 -12.16
N ASP A 57 2.82 3.97 -11.36
CA ASP A 57 2.86 3.85 -9.89
C ASP A 57 1.83 2.79 -9.40
N LEU A 58 1.02 2.23 -10.31
CA LEU A 58 -0.03 1.27 -9.98
C LEU A 58 0.54 -0.06 -9.48
N GLU A 59 1.65 -0.55 -10.07
CA GLU A 59 2.31 -1.77 -9.59
C GLU A 59 2.85 -1.58 -8.16
N PHE A 60 3.42 -0.42 -7.86
CA PHE A 60 3.89 -0.09 -6.53
C PHE A 60 2.75 -0.10 -5.51
N ILE A 61 1.62 0.55 -5.81
CA ILE A 61 0.43 0.56 -4.94
C ILE A 61 -0.11 -0.85 -4.72
N GLN A 62 -0.27 -1.63 -5.79
CA GLN A 62 -0.79 -2.99 -5.72
C GLN A 62 0.10 -3.91 -4.88
N ASN A 63 1.41 -3.70 -4.93
CA ASN A 63 2.36 -4.46 -4.13
C ASN A 63 2.37 -4.00 -2.66
N HIS A 64 2.21 -2.71 -2.38
CA HIS A 64 2.19 -2.19 -1.00
C HIS A 64 0.89 -2.51 -0.26
N ALA A 65 -0.25 -2.35 -0.95
CA ALA A 65 -1.57 -2.69 -0.40
C ALA A 65 -1.89 -4.19 -0.45
N GLU A 66 -1.05 -5.00 -1.11
CA GLU A 66 -1.29 -6.42 -1.42
C GLU A 66 -2.66 -6.69 -2.06
N ILE A 67 -2.96 -5.96 -3.13
CA ILE A 67 -4.20 -6.10 -3.91
C ILE A 67 -3.89 -6.23 -5.41
N ARG A 68 -4.88 -6.67 -6.20
CA ARG A 68 -4.85 -6.57 -7.67
C ARG A 68 -6.02 -5.74 -8.16
N ILE A 69 -5.73 -4.54 -8.63
CA ILE A 69 -6.72 -3.59 -9.13
C ILE A 69 -7.09 -3.98 -10.58
N PRO A 70 -8.36 -4.29 -10.88
CA PRO A 70 -8.76 -4.64 -12.24
C PRO A 70 -8.50 -3.50 -13.23
N PRO A 71 -8.18 -3.80 -14.51
CA PRO A 71 -7.87 -2.78 -15.52
C PRO A 71 -9.07 -1.89 -15.88
N SER A 72 -10.30 -2.30 -15.52
CA SER A 72 -11.53 -1.53 -15.66
C SER A 72 -11.75 -0.50 -14.56
N ALA A 73 -10.93 -0.53 -13.50
CA ALA A 73 -11.00 0.44 -12.42
C ALA A 73 -10.69 1.85 -12.93
N SER A 74 -11.35 2.85 -12.34
CA SER A 74 -11.15 4.26 -12.67
C SER A 74 -11.05 5.10 -11.41
N GLU A 75 -10.62 6.36 -11.56
CA GLU A 75 -10.43 7.29 -10.44
C GLU A 75 -9.60 6.67 -9.30
N ILE A 76 -8.42 6.15 -9.63
CA ILE A 76 -7.54 5.52 -8.63
C ILE A 76 -6.80 6.62 -7.85
N HIS A 77 -7.02 6.59 -6.54
CA HIS A 77 -6.35 7.42 -5.55
C HIS A 77 -5.60 6.50 -4.60
N ALA A 78 -4.37 6.87 -4.22
CA ALA A 78 -3.65 6.16 -3.18
C ALA A 78 -2.79 7.08 -2.32
N CYS A 79 -2.61 6.70 -1.06
CA CYS A 79 -1.69 7.33 -0.12
C CYS A 79 -1.01 6.24 0.70
N ILE A 80 0.28 6.41 0.95
CA ILE A 80 1.07 5.53 1.83
C ILE A 80 1.63 6.39 2.95
N GLY A 81 1.16 6.15 4.17
CA GLY A 81 1.68 6.75 5.39
C GLY A 81 2.86 5.94 5.92
N CYS A 82 3.84 6.62 6.51
CA CYS A 82 5.10 6.00 6.95
C CYS A 82 5.55 6.37 8.37
N ILE A 83 4.76 7.15 9.11
CA ILE A 83 5.28 7.90 10.27
C ILE A 83 5.29 7.06 11.56
N THR A 84 4.19 6.35 11.87
CA THR A 84 4.05 5.58 13.13
C THR A 84 3.54 4.17 12.91
N GLN A 85 2.65 3.98 11.94
CA GLN A 85 2.22 2.70 11.39
C GLN A 85 2.22 2.87 9.88
N ALA A 86 2.78 1.92 9.15
CA ALA A 86 2.77 2.00 7.70
C ALA A 86 1.37 1.59 7.23
N ASP A 87 0.56 2.58 6.86
CA ASP A 87 -0.77 2.38 6.30
C ASP A 87 -0.78 2.69 4.80
N THR A 88 -1.55 1.92 4.05
CA THR A 88 -1.83 2.19 2.64
C THR A 88 -3.32 2.35 2.45
N ARG A 89 -3.71 3.50 1.89
CA ARG A 89 -5.10 3.82 1.56
C ARG A 89 -5.24 3.84 0.05
N VAL A 90 -6.19 3.10 -0.49
CA VAL A 90 -6.49 3.06 -1.93
C VAL A 90 -7.98 3.25 -2.15
N ARG A 91 -8.37 4.21 -2.99
CA ARG A 91 -9.76 4.44 -3.39
C ARG A 91 -9.88 4.38 -4.91
N PHE A 92 -10.86 3.64 -5.42
CA PHE A 92 -11.13 3.58 -6.85
C PHE A 92 -12.58 3.19 -7.15
N ASN A 93 -13.05 3.54 -8.35
CA ASN A 93 -14.35 3.13 -8.85
C ASN A 93 -14.20 1.81 -9.61
N LEU A 94 -15.16 0.89 -9.42
CA LEU A 94 -15.14 -0.44 -10.02
C LEU A 94 -16.51 -0.85 -10.55
N PRO A 95 -16.63 -1.29 -11.82
CA PRO A 95 -17.87 -1.86 -12.33
C PRO A 95 -18.28 -3.15 -11.57
N PRO A 96 -19.59 -3.38 -11.31
CA PRO A 96 -20.05 -4.57 -10.60
C PRO A 96 -19.57 -5.93 -11.14
N PRO A 97 -19.42 -6.15 -12.48
CA PRO A 97 -18.92 -7.42 -13.00
C PRO A 97 -17.51 -7.80 -12.53
N ASP A 98 -16.65 -6.81 -12.27
CA ASP A 98 -15.26 -7.03 -11.87
C ASP A 98 -15.09 -7.12 -10.35
N PHE A 99 -16.13 -6.80 -9.59
CA PHE A 99 -16.12 -6.81 -8.13
C PHE A 99 -15.71 -8.18 -7.56
N VAL A 100 -16.30 -9.27 -8.08
CA VAL A 100 -15.99 -10.63 -7.61
C VAL A 100 -14.53 -11.00 -7.88
N MET A 101 -13.97 -10.53 -9.01
CA MET A 101 -12.58 -10.77 -9.35
C MET A 101 -11.64 -10.00 -8.42
N PHE A 102 -11.96 -8.73 -8.13
CA PHE A 102 -11.23 -7.92 -7.19
C PHE A 102 -11.19 -8.55 -5.79
N ILE A 103 -12.35 -8.95 -5.24
CA ILE A 103 -12.41 -9.56 -3.89
C ILE A 103 -11.60 -10.87 -3.80
N LYS A 104 -11.51 -11.66 -4.87
CA LYS A 104 -10.66 -12.86 -4.89
C LYS A 104 -9.16 -12.56 -4.84
N SER A 105 -8.76 -11.32 -5.10
CA SER A 105 -7.36 -10.88 -5.06
C SER A 105 -6.95 -10.28 -3.72
N THR A 106 -7.87 -10.23 -2.75
CA THR A 106 -7.67 -9.59 -1.45
C THR A 106 -7.67 -10.64 -0.34
N TYR A 107 -7.42 -10.21 0.90
CA TYR A 107 -7.46 -11.07 2.08
C TYR A 107 -8.86 -11.27 2.67
N CYS A 108 -9.90 -10.86 1.94
CA CYS A 108 -11.28 -11.02 2.37
C CYS A 108 -11.73 -12.48 2.37
N ASP A 109 -11.67 -13.11 3.53
CA ASP A 109 -12.08 -14.50 3.76
C ASP A 109 -13.51 -14.62 4.29
N ARG A 110 -14.07 -13.51 4.82
CA ARG A 110 -15.43 -13.44 5.35
C ARG A 110 -16.39 -12.75 4.38
N PRO A 111 -17.69 -13.12 4.40
CA PRO A 111 -18.72 -12.40 3.66
C PRO A 111 -18.75 -10.92 4.08
N PHE A 112 -19.03 -10.04 3.12
CA PHE A 112 -19.24 -8.63 3.41
C PHE A 112 -20.41 -8.42 4.36
N SER A 113 -20.19 -7.71 5.46
CA SER A 113 -21.23 -7.29 6.39
C SER A 113 -21.67 -5.85 6.07
N PRO A 114 -22.98 -5.54 6.16
CA PRO A 114 -23.43 -4.16 6.12
C PRO A 114 -22.76 -3.35 7.24
N LEU A 115 -22.30 -2.15 6.92
CA LEU A 115 -21.71 -1.20 7.87
C LEU A 115 -22.53 0.09 7.83
N ASN A 116 -22.85 0.65 8.99
CA ASN A 116 -23.49 1.95 9.06
C ASN A 116 -22.41 3.04 8.82
N PRO A 117 -22.53 3.89 7.78
CA PRO A 117 -21.54 4.93 7.50
C PRO A 117 -21.32 5.89 8.68
N CYS A 118 -22.32 6.10 9.54
CA CYS A 118 -22.20 6.94 10.72
C CYS A 118 -21.31 6.35 11.83
N GLU A 119 -21.01 5.06 11.78
CA GLU A 119 -20.11 4.40 12.73
C GLU A 119 -18.63 4.59 12.36
N LEU A 120 -18.35 5.03 11.14
CA LEU A 120 -17.00 5.42 10.74
C LEU A 120 -16.66 6.76 11.39
N HIS A 121 -15.67 6.74 12.29
CA HIS A 121 -15.13 7.98 12.84
C HIS A 121 -14.52 8.82 11.71
N HIS A 122 -14.89 10.10 11.69
CA HIS A 122 -14.20 11.07 10.84
C HIS A 122 -12.76 11.17 11.32
N GLU A 123 -11.85 10.57 10.56
CA GLU A 123 -10.43 10.87 10.69
C GLU A 123 -10.24 12.33 10.26
N GLU A 124 -10.02 13.23 11.23
CA GLU A 124 -9.87 14.67 11.00
C GLU A 124 -8.78 15.02 9.98
N GLN A 125 -7.85 14.09 9.72
CA GLN A 125 -6.71 14.26 8.83
C GLN A 125 -6.82 13.43 7.53
N ALA A 126 -7.95 12.74 7.30
CA ALA A 126 -8.13 11.99 6.07
C ALA A 126 -8.19 12.94 4.85
N PRO A 127 -7.57 12.56 3.72
CA PRO A 127 -7.69 13.32 2.48
C PRO A 127 -9.14 13.46 2.01
N GLU A 128 -9.46 14.52 1.28
CA GLU A 128 -10.84 14.78 0.80
C GLU A 128 -11.44 13.65 -0.05
N TRP A 129 -10.62 12.86 -0.75
CA TRP A 129 -11.08 11.72 -1.54
C TRP A 129 -11.34 10.43 -0.72
N TRP A 130 -10.94 10.42 0.56
CA TRP A 130 -11.12 9.30 1.48
C TRP A 130 -12.33 9.54 2.39
N GLN A 131 -13.54 9.38 1.84
CA GLN A 131 -14.79 9.62 2.55
C GLN A 131 -15.76 8.44 2.48
N PRO A 132 -15.42 7.27 3.05
CA PRO A 132 -16.35 6.13 3.09
C PRO A 132 -17.65 6.44 3.87
N GLY A 133 -17.62 7.35 4.84
CA GLY A 133 -18.79 7.78 5.61
C GLY A 133 -19.86 8.55 4.81
N ALA A 134 -19.55 8.98 3.57
CA ALA A 134 -20.51 9.66 2.69
C ALA A 134 -21.42 8.69 1.91
N ALA A 135 -21.12 7.39 1.93
CA ALA A 135 -21.92 6.37 1.25
C ALA A 135 -23.32 6.25 1.88
N ALA A 136 -24.36 5.97 1.09
CA ALA A 136 -25.68 5.63 1.61
C ALA A 136 -25.82 4.13 1.91
N VAL A 137 -25.08 3.29 1.17
CA VAL A 137 -25.05 1.83 1.33
C VAL A 137 -23.60 1.38 1.38
N LEU A 138 -23.12 1.11 2.59
CA LEU A 138 -21.74 0.67 2.82
C LEU A 138 -21.72 -0.77 3.32
N ALA A 139 -20.73 -1.53 2.86
CA ALA A 139 -20.43 -2.85 3.38
C ALA A 139 -18.93 -2.98 3.62
N GLU A 140 -18.56 -3.72 4.64
CA GLU A 140 -17.16 -3.98 4.98
C GLU A 140 -16.80 -5.44 4.87
N CYS A 141 -15.51 -5.67 4.70
CA CYS A 141 -14.87 -6.94 4.94
C CYS A 141 -13.49 -6.66 5.54
N VAL A 142 -13.16 -7.38 6.61
CA VAL A 142 -11.85 -7.33 7.27
C VAL A 142 -11.19 -8.68 7.15
N GLY A 143 -9.95 -8.68 6.71
CA GLY A 143 -9.10 -9.86 6.57
C GLY A 143 -7.64 -9.50 6.76
N GLY A 144 -6.75 -10.45 6.54
CA GLY A 144 -5.32 -10.21 6.67
C GLY A 144 -4.51 -11.49 6.76
N ASN A 145 -3.26 -11.34 7.14
CA ASN A 145 -2.32 -12.40 7.45
C ASN A 145 -1.50 -12.03 8.70
N SER A 146 -0.40 -12.72 8.97
CA SER A 146 0.42 -12.52 10.17
C SER A 146 1.22 -11.20 10.23
N TYR A 147 1.17 -10.36 9.19
CA TYR A 147 1.91 -9.09 9.13
C TYR A 147 1.11 -7.95 8.48
N ILE A 148 -0.08 -8.24 7.96
CA ILE A 148 -0.96 -7.28 7.30
C ILE A 148 -2.38 -7.47 7.82
N GLU A 149 -2.97 -6.36 8.26
CA GLU A 149 -4.41 -6.20 8.38
C GLU A 149 -4.94 -5.45 7.16
N GLN A 150 -6.04 -5.92 6.58
CA GLN A 150 -6.66 -5.31 5.42
C GLN A 150 -8.17 -5.14 5.66
N GLN A 151 -8.63 -3.90 5.59
CA GLN A 151 -10.04 -3.54 5.60
C GLN A 151 -10.47 -3.07 4.22
N ILE A 152 -11.55 -3.66 3.71
CA ILE A 152 -12.17 -3.27 2.44
C ILE A 152 -13.56 -2.76 2.72
N LEU A 153 -13.81 -1.50 2.34
CA LEU A 153 -15.13 -0.89 2.36
C LEU A 153 -15.63 -0.74 0.94
N VAL A 154 -16.91 -0.98 0.73
CA VAL A 154 -17.55 -0.95 -0.58
C VAL A 154 -18.82 -0.12 -0.50
N ASP A 155 -18.79 1.04 -1.14
CA ASP A 155 -19.98 1.83 -1.39
C ASP A 155 -20.75 1.23 -2.57
N LYS A 156 -21.99 0.81 -2.31
CA LYS A 156 -22.94 0.22 -3.27
C LYS A 156 -24.13 1.13 -3.55
N THR A 157 -24.00 2.42 -3.26
CA THR A 157 -25.07 3.42 -3.48
C THR A 157 -25.45 3.51 -4.95
N ASP A 158 -24.46 3.51 -5.86
CA ASP A 158 -24.69 3.40 -7.30
C ASP A 158 -24.71 1.94 -7.75
N LYS A 159 -25.74 1.56 -8.52
CA LYS A 159 -25.89 0.22 -9.09
C LYS A 159 -24.97 -0.04 -10.28
N LYS A 160 -24.40 1.01 -10.88
CA LYS A 160 -23.53 0.91 -12.07
C LYS A 160 -22.05 0.91 -11.74
N SER A 161 -21.67 1.39 -10.56
CA SER A 161 -20.29 1.48 -10.11
C SER A 161 -20.25 1.33 -8.59
N HIS A 162 -19.29 0.54 -8.09
CA HIS A 162 -18.95 0.52 -6.68
C HIS A 162 -17.77 1.45 -6.44
N ILE A 163 -17.75 2.14 -5.29
CA ILE A 163 -16.53 2.82 -4.82
C ILE A 163 -15.87 1.88 -3.81
N ILE A 164 -14.64 1.50 -4.10
CA ILE A 164 -13.85 0.61 -3.27
C ILE A 164 -12.87 1.46 -2.46
N TYR A 165 -12.82 1.21 -1.15
CA TYR A 165 -11.81 1.75 -0.25
C TYR A 165 -11.04 0.57 0.33
N VAL A 166 -9.71 0.59 0.20
CA VAL A 166 -8.80 -0.41 0.76
C VAL A 166 -7.90 0.29 1.75
N LEU A 167 -7.96 -0.12 3.00
CA LEU A 167 -7.01 0.24 4.03
C LEU A 167 -6.17 -1.00 4.34
N THR A 168 -4.87 -0.89 4.18
CA THR A 168 -3.90 -1.92 4.56
C THR A 168 -3.05 -1.34 5.68
N LEU A 169 -3.03 -2.00 6.83
CA LEU A 169 -2.16 -1.67 7.95
C LEU A 169 -1.07 -2.75 8.04
N LEU A 170 0.18 -2.33 8.02
CA LEU A 170 1.30 -3.21 8.33
C LEU A 170 1.45 -3.27 9.85
N ASP A 171 1.37 -4.49 10.38
CA ASP A 171 1.58 -4.70 11.81
C ASP A 171 3.05 -4.41 12.12
N ASN A 172 3.29 -3.29 12.79
CA ASN A 172 4.59 -3.04 13.41
C ASN A 172 4.66 -4.01 14.57
N TYR A 173 5.27 -5.19 14.37
CA TYR A 173 5.58 -6.13 15.44
C TYR A 173 6.08 -5.34 16.66
N GLU A 174 5.21 -5.13 17.65
CA GLU A 174 5.66 -4.91 19.00
C GLU A 174 6.52 -6.14 19.29
N THR A 175 7.79 -5.90 19.55
CA THR A 175 8.73 -6.97 19.86
C THR A 175 8.09 -7.71 21.03
N PRO A 176 7.78 -9.02 20.93
CA PRO A 176 7.14 -9.72 22.03
C PRO A 176 7.99 -9.51 23.27
N ASP A 177 7.39 -9.02 24.35
CA ASP A 177 8.06 -8.84 25.64
C ASP A 177 8.69 -10.19 26.04
N GLU A 178 10.04 -10.28 25.97
CA GLU A 178 10.82 -11.44 26.42
C GLU A 178 10.82 -11.58 27.95
#